data_AF-A0A0E3PNR1-F1
#
_entry.id   AF-A0A0E3PNR1-F1
#
_cell.length_a   1.000
_cell.length_b   1.000
_cell.length_c   1.000
_cell.angle_alpha   90.00
_cell.angle_beta   90.00
_cell.angle_gamma   90.00
#
_symmetry.space_group_name_H-M   'P 1'
#
loop_
_entity.id
_entity.type
_entity.pdbx_description
1 polymer ?
#
loop_
_entity_poly.entity_id
_entity_poly.type
_entity_poly.pdbx_seq_one_letter_code
_entity_poly.pdbx_strand_id
1 'polypeptide(L)'
;MSEKRTITRDPREHLMENMRAKLNTEKGTEKYQKRMSTVEPVFGQMKQDRGFREFLLRGKRKTGIEFVMMCIVHNIKKIADFIKREGKNLKGMLKMIVGGGSKGWSKGGIRARITNTLC
;
A
#
# COMPACT_ATOMS: atom_id res chain seq x y z
N MET A 1 -1.04 26.58 46.95
CA MET A 1 -0.98 26.70 45.48
C MET A 1 -0.33 25.44 44.94
N SER A 2 -1.01 24.67 44.09
CA SER A 2 -0.50 23.39 43.58
C SER A 2 0.66 23.62 42.61
N GLU A 3 1.74 22.84 42.75
CA GLU A 3 2.94 22.87 41.93
C GLU A 3 2.60 22.51 40.48
N LYS A 4 3.00 23.38 39.54
CA LYS A 4 2.61 23.26 38.13
C LYS A 4 3.39 22.10 37.51
N ARG A 5 2.67 21.13 36.93
CA ARG A 5 3.29 20.03 36.16
C ARG A 5 3.89 20.62 34.88
N THR A 6 5.20 20.51 34.71
CA THR A 6 5.89 20.91 33.48
C THR A 6 5.72 19.82 32.43
N ILE A 7 5.03 20.12 31.34
CA ILE A 7 4.85 19.21 30.19
C ILE A 7 5.95 19.51 29.17
N THR A 8 6.89 18.58 29.02
CA THR A 8 7.94 18.66 27.99
C THR A 8 7.43 18.01 26.71
N ARG A 9 7.43 18.77 25.60
CA ARG A 9 7.07 18.26 24.26
C ARG A 9 8.27 17.59 23.59
N ASP A 10 8.03 16.54 22.81
CA ASP A 10 9.08 15.92 21.99
C ASP A 10 9.52 16.90 20.88
N PRO A 11 10.82 17.06 20.60
CA PRO A 11 11.32 17.99 19.59
C PRO A 11 10.72 17.77 18.18
N ARG A 12 10.22 16.56 17.88
CA ARG A 12 9.67 16.17 16.58
C ARG A 12 8.16 16.37 16.47
N GLU A 13 7.49 16.89 17.50
CA GLU A 13 6.03 17.10 17.48
C GLU A 13 5.58 17.99 16.31
N HIS A 14 6.38 18.99 15.95
CA HIS A 14 6.09 19.87 14.81
C HIS A 14 5.90 19.10 13.49
N LEU A 15 6.62 17.98 13.29
CA LEU A 15 6.47 17.13 12.12
C LEU A 15 5.12 16.39 12.12
N MET A 16 4.67 15.96 13.30
CA MET A 16 3.36 15.32 13.46
C MET A 16 2.22 16.31 13.26
N GLU A 17 2.35 17.53 13.77
CA GLU A 17 1.38 18.62 13.55
C GLU A 17 1.25 18.98 12.07
N ASN A 18 2.38 19.14 11.36
CA ASN A 18 2.39 19.38 9.91
C ASN A 18 1.71 18.24 9.13
N MET A 19 1.93 17.00 9.54
CA MET A 19 1.33 15.85 8.87
C MET A 19 -0.16 15.71 9.17
N ARG A 20 -0.60 16.06 10.40
CA ARG A 20 -2.02 16.16 10.76
C ARG A 20 -2.73 17.25 9.96
N ALA A 21 -2.13 18.44 9.85
CA ALA A 21 -2.65 19.53 9.03
C ALA A 21 -2.82 19.09 7.56
N LYS A 22 -1.83 18.37 7.01
CA LYS A 22 -1.90 17.83 5.65
C LYS A 22 -2.99 16.77 5.47
N LEU A 23 -3.18 15.88 6.46
CA LEU A 23 -4.20 14.84 6.41
C LEU A 23 -5.63 15.39 6.57
N ASN A 24 -5.80 16.49 7.30
CA ASN A 24 -7.10 17.15 7.50
C ASN A 24 -7.61 17.92 6.28
N THR A 25 -6.77 18.15 5.27
CA THR A 25 -7.23 18.72 3.99
C THR A 25 -8.17 17.76 3.26
N GLU A 26 -9.17 18.26 2.53
CA GLU A 26 -10.11 17.41 1.78
C GLU A 26 -9.39 16.42 0.85
N LYS A 27 -8.37 16.90 0.12
CA LYS A 27 -7.51 16.07 -0.74
C LYS A 27 -6.70 15.03 0.05
N GLY A 28 -6.31 15.35 1.28
CA GLY A 28 -5.60 14.48 2.20
C GLY A 28 -6.50 13.36 2.71
N THR A 29 -7.70 13.73 3.18
CA THR A 29 -8.75 12.82 3.66
C THR A 29 -9.16 11.82 2.59
N GLU A 30 -9.44 12.27 1.36
CA GLU A 30 -9.80 11.36 0.26
C GLU A 30 -8.69 10.35 -0.07
N LYS A 31 -7.43 10.80 -0.10
CA LYS A 31 -6.29 9.91 -0.33
C LYS A 31 -6.07 8.94 0.82
N TYR A 32 -6.31 9.40 2.05
CA TYR A 32 -6.21 8.58 3.24
C TYR A 32 -7.30 7.50 3.28
N GLN A 33 -8.53 7.86 2.93
CA GLN A 33 -9.64 6.91 2.81
C GLN A 33 -9.37 5.81 1.77
N LYS A 34 -8.79 6.18 0.62
CA LYS A 34 -8.37 5.20 -0.40
C LYS A 34 -7.31 4.22 0.13
N ARG A 35 -6.47 4.62 1.09
CA ARG A 35 -5.47 3.71 1.68
C ARG A 35 -6.11 2.67 2.57
N MET A 36 -7.19 3.00 3.26
CA MET A 36 -7.93 2.01 4.07
C MET A 36 -8.39 0.85 3.19
N SER A 37 -9.03 1.15 2.06
CA SER A 37 -9.44 0.11 1.13
C SER A 37 -8.28 -0.59 0.43
N THR A 38 -7.17 0.11 0.17
CA THR A 38 -6.00 -0.45 -0.54
C THR A 38 -5.18 -1.41 0.34
N VAL A 39 -4.96 -1.06 1.60
CA VAL A 39 -3.94 -1.72 2.43
C VAL A 39 -4.50 -2.92 3.21
N GLU A 40 -5.78 -2.89 3.60
CA GLU A 40 -6.45 -3.99 4.29
C GLU A 40 -6.44 -5.32 3.51
N PRO A 41 -6.82 -5.36 2.22
CA PRO A 41 -6.79 -6.60 1.44
C PRO A 41 -5.38 -7.15 1.25
N VAL A 42 -4.35 -6.32 1.09
CA VAL A 42 -2.95 -6.80 1.05
C VAL A 42 -2.59 -7.54 2.34
N PHE A 43 -2.90 -6.95 3.50
CA PHE A 43 -2.66 -7.61 4.79
C PHE A 43 -3.51 -8.86 5.00
N GLY A 44 -4.77 -8.85 4.53
CA GLY A 44 -5.64 -10.01 4.53
C GLY A 44 -5.07 -11.17 3.71
N GLN A 45 -4.63 -10.90 2.48
CA GLN A 45 -4.00 -11.88 1.60
C GLN A 45 -2.67 -12.41 2.15
N MET A 46 -1.86 -11.54 2.77
CA MET A 46 -0.62 -11.97 3.40
C MET A 46 -0.87 -12.91 4.59
N LYS A 47 -1.88 -12.61 5.42
CA LYS A 47 -2.16 -13.38 6.64
C LYS A 47 -2.97 -14.66 6.37
N GLN A 48 -3.99 -14.60 5.51
CA GLN A 48 -4.90 -15.72 5.27
C GLN A 48 -4.46 -16.59 4.07
N ASP A 49 -4.20 -16.00 2.90
CA ASP A 49 -3.85 -16.79 1.70
C ASP A 49 -2.43 -17.33 1.74
N ARG A 50 -1.50 -16.61 2.39
CA ARG A 50 -0.07 -17.00 2.45
C ARG A 50 0.36 -17.56 3.80
N GLY A 51 -0.54 -17.60 4.79
CA GLY A 51 -0.25 -18.13 6.12
C GLY A 51 0.84 -17.38 6.88
N PHE A 52 1.18 -16.14 6.48
CA PHE A 52 2.24 -15.36 7.12
C PHE A 52 1.71 -14.72 8.42
N ARG A 53 1.62 -15.54 9.47
CA ARG A 53 1.19 -15.12 10.81
C ARG A 53 2.37 -14.85 11.74
N GLU A 54 3.49 -15.52 11.49
CA GLU A 54 4.68 -15.49 12.33
C GLU A 54 5.93 -15.31 11.46
N PHE A 55 6.92 -14.61 12.02
CA PHE A 55 8.24 -14.47 11.41
C PHE A 55 9.11 -15.65 11.82
N LEU A 56 9.80 -16.26 10.85
CA LEU A 56 10.67 -17.41 11.12
C LEU A 56 12.01 -16.95 11.72
N LEU A 57 12.48 -15.77 11.33
CA LEU A 57 13.73 -15.20 11.82
C LEU A 57 13.52 -14.31 13.04
N ARG A 58 14.37 -14.49 14.06
CA ARG A 58 14.45 -13.62 15.23
C ARG A 58 15.43 -12.46 15.00
N GLY A 59 15.01 -11.25 15.41
CA GLY A 59 15.83 -10.04 15.40
C GLY A 59 15.43 -9.03 14.32
N LYS A 60 15.34 -7.75 14.71
CA LYS A 60 14.77 -6.65 13.89
C LYS A 60 15.30 -6.57 12.46
N ARG A 61 16.62 -6.76 12.26
CA ARG A 61 17.23 -6.74 10.92
C ARG A 61 16.76 -7.91 10.05
N LYS A 62 16.69 -9.12 10.60
CA LYS A 62 16.36 -10.34 9.84
C LYS A 62 14.86 -10.40 9.51
N THR A 63 14.02 -10.08 10.49
CA THR A 63 12.57 -9.92 10.33
C THR A 63 12.23 -8.87 9.26
N GLY A 64 12.99 -7.77 9.20
CA GLY A 64 12.82 -6.76 8.15
C GLY A 64 13.07 -7.30 6.74
N ILE A 65 14.09 -8.15 6.57
CA ILE A 65 14.40 -8.77 5.28
C ILE A 65 13.29 -9.74 4.86
N GLU A 66 12.78 -10.56 5.77
CA GLU A 66 11.64 -11.45 5.50
C GLU A 66 10.42 -10.67 5.03
N PHE A 67 10.10 -9.57 5.70
CA PHE A 67 8.97 -8.73 5.34
C PHE A 67 9.13 -8.12 3.93
N VAL A 68 10.33 -7.61 3.62
CA VAL A 68 10.63 -7.07 2.29
C VAL A 68 10.52 -8.15 1.21
N MET A 69 11.06 -9.34 1.48
CA MET A 69 10.97 -10.47 0.56
C MET A 69 9.51 -10.85 0.30
N MET A 70 8.68 -10.89 1.35
CA MET A 70 7.24 -11.14 1.22
C MET A 70 6.53 -10.09 0.36
N CYS A 71 6.86 -8.81 0.54
CA CYS A 71 6.32 -7.72 -0.29
C CYS A 71 6.73 -7.88 -1.77
N ILE A 72 7.98 -8.26 -2.05
CA ILE A 72 8.45 -8.50 -3.43
C ILE A 72 7.66 -9.64 -4.07
N VAL A 73 7.52 -10.77 -3.39
CA VAL A 73 6.76 -11.92 -3.91
C VAL A 73 5.28 -11.56 -4.10
N HIS A 74 4.70 -10.74 -3.22
CA HIS A 74 3.35 -10.23 -3.41
C HIS A 74 3.22 -9.42 -4.70
N ASN A 75 4.13 -8.46 -4.94
CA ASN A 75 4.11 -7.62 -6.12
C ASN A 75 4.34 -8.42 -7.42
N ILE A 76 5.25 -9.39 -7.43
CA ILE A 76 5.48 -10.26 -8.59
C ILE A 76 4.22 -11.06 -8.92
N LYS A 77 3.55 -11.62 -7.91
CA LYS A 77 2.30 -12.37 -8.12
C LYS A 77 1.21 -11.49 -8.73
N LYS A 78 1.06 -10.25 -8.27
CA LYS A 78 0.12 -9.27 -8.85
C LYS A 78 0.35 -9.06 -10.34
N ILE A 79 1.62 -8.92 -10.73
CA ILE A 79 2.01 -8.72 -12.13
C ILE A 79 1.74 -10.00 -12.94
N ALA A 80 2.08 -11.17 -12.41
CA ALA A 80 1.84 -12.45 -13.07
C ALA A 80 0.34 -12.73 -13.27
N ASP A 81 -0.48 -12.46 -12.26
CA ASP A 81 -1.94 -12.62 -12.34
C ASP A 81 -2.54 -11.61 -13.32
N PHE A 82 -2.00 -10.39 -13.38
CA PHE A 82 -2.41 -9.39 -14.38
C PHE A 82 -2.10 -9.85 -15.81
N ILE A 83 -0.90 -10.38 -16.07
CA ILE A 83 -0.51 -10.92 -17.38
C ILE A 83 -1.42 -12.08 -17.79
N LYS A 84 -1.71 -13.01 -16.87
CA LYS A 84 -2.62 -14.13 -17.12
C LYS A 84 -4.04 -13.68 -17.49
N ARG A 85 -4.54 -12.61 -16.86
CA ARG A 85 -5.88 -12.06 -17.12
C ARG A 85 -5.97 -11.32 -18.44
N GLU A 86 -4.93 -10.57 -18.82
CA GLU A 86 -4.95 -9.80 -20.07
C GLU A 86 -4.62 -10.64 -21.32
N GLY A 87 -3.99 -11.81 -21.17
CA GLY A 87 -3.64 -12.68 -22.30
C GLY A 87 -2.64 -12.05 -23.30
N LYS A 88 -2.01 -10.93 -22.94
CA LYS A 88 -1.08 -10.18 -23.79
C LYS A 88 0.36 -10.61 -23.55
N ASN A 89 1.16 -10.64 -24.63
CA ASN A 89 2.60 -10.86 -24.56
C ASN A 89 3.29 -9.75 -23.75
N LEU A 90 4.32 -10.13 -22.99
CA LEU A 90 5.10 -9.24 -22.11
C LEU A 90 5.60 -7.98 -22.82
N LYS A 91 5.97 -8.12 -24.11
CA LYS A 91 6.43 -7.05 -25.00
C LYS A 91 5.34 -5.99 -25.29
N GLY A 92 4.07 -6.40 -25.36
CA GLY A 92 2.92 -5.51 -25.58
C GLY A 92 2.58 -4.69 -24.33
N MET A 93 2.64 -5.31 -23.15
CA MET A 93 2.50 -4.60 -21.88
C MET A 93 3.62 -3.59 -21.62
N LEU A 94 4.87 -3.99 -21.86
CA LEU A 94 6.01 -3.09 -21.70
C LEU A 94 5.87 -1.86 -22.61
N LYS A 95 5.34 -2.05 -23.83
CA LYS A 95 5.05 -0.97 -24.77
C LYS A 95 3.92 -0.04 -24.28
N MET A 96 2.93 -0.53 -23.53
CA MET A 96 1.91 0.33 -22.90
C MET A 96 2.48 1.16 -21.74
N ILE A 97 3.41 0.59 -20.97
CA ILE A 97 4.05 1.26 -19.83
C ILE A 97 5.09 2.29 -20.30
N VAL A 98 5.88 1.96 -21.32
CA VAL A 98 6.99 2.79 -21.83
C VAL A 98 6.53 3.76 -22.93
N GLY A 99 5.48 3.45 -23.68
CA GLY A 99 5.01 4.24 -24.84
C GLY A 99 3.81 5.15 -24.62
N GLY A 100 3.23 5.17 -23.41
CA GLY A 100 1.97 5.85 -23.12
C GLY A 100 2.12 7.17 -22.36
N GLY A 101 2.55 8.23 -23.03
CA GLY A 101 2.28 9.60 -22.57
C GLY A 101 0.78 9.88 -22.60
N SER A 102 0.23 10.31 -21.46
CA SER A 102 -0.94 11.19 -21.37
C SER A 102 -2.25 10.74 -22.06
N LYS A 103 -2.87 9.60 -21.71
CA LYS A 103 -4.33 9.44 -21.91
C LYS A 103 -5.00 8.68 -20.77
N GLY A 104 -5.84 9.43 -20.06
CA GLY A 104 -7.03 9.00 -19.32
C GLY A 104 -7.05 7.58 -18.78
N TRP A 105 -6.81 7.45 -17.48
CA TRP A 105 -7.32 6.34 -16.69
C TRP A 105 -8.86 6.44 -16.70
N SER A 106 -9.47 5.88 -17.75
CA SER A 106 -10.90 5.93 -17.98
C SER A 106 -11.60 5.22 -16.82
N LYS A 107 -12.27 6.01 -15.97
CA LYS A 107 -13.21 5.55 -14.97
C LYS A 107 -14.45 5.02 -15.69
N GLY A 108 -14.39 3.77 -16.16
CA GLY A 108 -15.55 3.14 -16.79
C GLY A 108 -15.15 1.82 -17.41
N GLY A 109 -15.43 0.71 -16.71
CA GLY A 109 -15.30 -0.63 -17.29
C GLY A 109 -14.73 -1.73 -16.39
N ILE A 110 -14.28 -1.43 -15.17
CA ILE A 110 -13.87 -2.44 -14.17
C ILE A 110 -14.93 -2.52 -13.08
N ARG A 111 -16.19 -2.69 -13.47
CA ARG A 111 -17.32 -2.77 -12.52
C ARG A 111 -18.01 -4.12 -12.52
N ALA A 112 -17.50 -5.09 -13.26
CA ALA A 112 -17.93 -6.47 -13.18
C ALA A 112 -16.69 -7.38 -13.19
N ARG A 113 -16.49 -8.12 -12.09
CA ARG A 113 -15.53 -9.24 -11.93
C ARG A 113 -14.12 -8.96 -11.38
N ILE A 114 -13.84 -7.79 -10.81
CA ILE A 114 -12.67 -7.54 -9.92
C ILE A 114 -13.14 -6.99 -8.58
N THR A 115 -14.04 -7.72 -7.93
CA THR A 115 -14.40 -7.51 -6.52
C THR A 115 -13.78 -8.67 -5.74
N ASN A 116 -12.82 -8.38 -4.87
CA ASN A 116 -11.85 -9.30 -4.24
C ASN A 116 -10.63 -9.65 -5.09
N THR A 117 -9.47 -9.51 -4.48
CA THR A 117 -8.14 -9.46 -5.10
C THR A 117 -7.85 -8.11 -5.75
N LEU A 118 -6.87 -7.43 -5.18
CA LEU A 118 -6.27 -6.18 -5.65
C LEU A 118 -6.97 -4.91 -5.17
N CYS A 119 -6.90 -4.74 -3.86
CA CYS A 119 -6.36 -3.50 -3.35
C CYS A 119 -5.06 -3.88 -2.65
#